data_AF-A0AAY5ELM4-F1
#
_entry.id   AF-A0AAY5ELM4-F1
#
_cell.length_a   1.000
_cell.length_b   1.000
_cell.length_c   1.000
_cell.angle_alpha   90.00
_cell.angle_beta   90.00
_cell.angle_gamma   90.00
#
_symmetry.space_group_name_H-M   'P 1'
#
loop_
_entity.id
_entity.type
_entity.pdbx_description
1 polymer ?
#
loop_
_entity_poly.entity_id
_entity_poly.type
_entity_poly.pdbx_seq_one_letter_code
_entity_poly.pdbx_strand_id
1 'polypeptide(L)'
;MDLQNIVVSCLFFLTVHRVWMTELPPPPPQHIQIHSSVLMWNSPGDDRNVTYTVQYSSAPGELWDSMTGCSQLQCDFAAKDFYGKVFRVRAERGNLSSDWQQSEQVQCIHINTCAPIINLSIVSDKVQLQRKHRDSSLKKEYGGHITFRLLYWKTTSPNDKQENNEYTNPIIMNDLEPGKNYCFQFDYLYFHKPYGNPSRLICKEIPETCKLSEGYV
;
A
#
# COMPACT_ATOMS: atom_id res chain seq x y z
N MET A 1 -31.66 -22.75 -65.70
CA MET A 1 -31.28 -22.55 -64.29
C MET A 1 -31.83 -21.20 -63.88
N ASP A 2 -32.90 -21.22 -63.09
CA ASP A 2 -33.77 -20.08 -62.82
C ASP A 2 -33.08 -18.96 -62.02
N LEU A 3 -33.23 -17.72 -62.52
CA LEU A 3 -32.85 -16.48 -61.85
C LEU A 3 -33.45 -16.37 -60.44
N GLN A 4 -34.60 -17.01 -60.23
CA GLN A 4 -35.31 -17.10 -58.96
C GLN A 4 -34.52 -17.89 -57.89
N ASN A 5 -33.78 -18.93 -58.28
CA ASN A 5 -32.94 -19.72 -57.36
C ASN A 5 -31.67 -18.97 -56.93
N ILE A 6 -31.15 -18.08 -57.78
CA ILE A 6 -29.97 -17.26 -57.49
C ILE A 6 -30.32 -16.15 -56.49
N VAL A 7 -31.48 -15.51 -56.65
CA VAL A 7 -31.94 -14.44 -55.75
C VAL A 7 -32.26 -14.96 -54.36
N VAL A 8 -32.91 -16.13 -54.25
CA VAL A 8 -33.20 -16.78 -52.97
C VAL A 8 -31.92 -17.21 -52.26
N SER A 9 -30.93 -17.72 -53.01
CA SER A 9 -29.61 -18.07 -52.46
C SER A 9 -28.86 -16.83 -51.95
N CYS A 10 -28.83 -15.73 -52.69
CA CYS A 10 -28.19 -14.48 -52.25
C CYS A 10 -28.87 -13.87 -51.01
N LEU A 11 -30.20 -13.93 -50.92
CA LEU A 11 -30.93 -13.48 -49.73
C LEU A 11 -30.63 -14.37 -48.51
N PHE A 12 -30.51 -15.69 -48.70
CA PHE A 12 -30.08 -16.59 -47.63
C PHE A 12 -28.66 -16.24 -47.14
N PHE A 13 -27.70 -16.03 -48.05
CA PHE A 13 -26.33 -15.64 -47.67
C PHE A 13 -26.26 -14.25 -46.99
N LEU A 14 -27.10 -13.30 -47.38
CA LEU A 14 -27.19 -11.99 -46.71
C LEU A 14 -27.90 -12.05 -45.34
N THR A 15 -28.80 -13.02 -45.12
CA THR A 15 -29.40 -13.25 -43.80
C THR A 15 -28.48 -14.00 -42.84
N VAL A 16 -27.58 -14.86 -43.33
CA VAL A 16 -26.66 -15.65 -42.50
C VAL A 16 -25.38 -14.86 -42.13
N HIS A 17 -25.07 -13.76 -42.84
CA HIS A 17 -23.97 -12.85 -42.45
C HIS A 17 -24.36 -11.79 -41.41
N ARG A 18 -25.57 -11.86 -40.82
CA ARG A 18 -25.80 -11.29 -39.49
C ARG A 18 -25.16 -12.21 -38.44
N VAL A 19 -23.87 -12.54 -38.61
CA VAL A 19 -23.02 -12.85 -37.48
C VAL A 19 -23.11 -11.60 -36.63
N TRP A 20 -23.87 -11.67 -35.53
CA TRP A 20 -23.74 -10.72 -34.45
C TRP A 20 -22.24 -10.59 -34.18
N MET A 21 -21.63 -9.47 -34.60
CA MET A 21 -20.44 -8.98 -33.92
C MET A 21 -20.92 -8.67 -32.51
N THR A 22 -20.94 -9.69 -31.66
CA THR A 22 -21.10 -9.52 -30.23
C THR A 22 -19.87 -8.73 -29.82
N GLU A 23 -20.06 -7.45 -29.58
CA GLU A 23 -19.02 -6.60 -29.03
C GLU A 23 -18.49 -7.29 -27.76
N LEU A 24 -17.18 -7.52 -27.71
CA LEU A 24 -16.54 -8.19 -26.58
C LEU A 24 -16.36 -7.19 -25.43
N PRO A 25 -16.47 -7.63 -24.17
CA PRO A 25 -16.18 -6.77 -23.04
C PRO A 25 -14.73 -6.27 -23.10
N PRO A 26 -14.46 -5.06 -22.59
CA PRO A 26 -13.11 -4.56 -22.52
C PRO A 26 -12.26 -5.48 -21.63
N PRO A 27 -10.93 -5.53 -21.84
CA PRO A 27 -10.07 -6.28 -20.94
C PRO A 27 -10.06 -5.64 -19.54
N PRO A 28 -9.76 -6.41 -18.49
CA PRO A 28 -9.68 -5.87 -17.14
C PRO A 28 -8.51 -4.89 -16.99
N PRO A 29 -8.62 -3.89 -16.09
CA PRO A 29 -7.52 -2.99 -15.75
C PRO A 29 -6.28 -3.77 -15.27
N GLN A 30 -5.09 -3.24 -15.49
CA GLN A 30 -3.84 -3.90 -15.06
C GLN A 30 -3.10 -3.08 -14.01
N HIS A 31 -2.21 -3.72 -13.25
CA HIS A 31 -1.33 -3.05 -12.29
C HIS A 31 -2.07 -2.13 -11.31
N ILE A 32 -3.10 -2.66 -10.64
CA ILE A 32 -3.81 -1.91 -9.61
C ILE A 32 -2.90 -1.71 -8.41
N GLN A 33 -2.68 -0.45 -8.05
CA GLN A 33 -1.77 -0.07 -6.99
C GLN A 33 -2.30 1.13 -6.21
N ILE A 34 -1.97 1.17 -4.93
CA ILE A 34 -2.28 2.28 -4.04
C ILE A 34 -0.97 2.99 -3.74
N HIS A 35 -0.92 4.27 -4.10
CA HIS A 35 0.16 5.15 -3.66
C HIS A 35 -0.44 6.22 -2.75
N SER A 36 -0.28 6.00 -1.46
CA SER A 36 -0.87 6.81 -0.40
C SER A 36 -2.39 6.92 -0.54
N SER A 37 -2.94 8.10 -0.90
CA SER A 37 -4.38 8.32 -1.04
C SER A 37 -4.91 8.20 -2.48
N VAL A 38 -4.11 7.65 -3.39
CA VAL A 38 -4.46 7.57 -4.81
C VAL A 38 -4.41 6.11 -5.26
N LEU A 39 -5.56 5.62 -5.72
CA LEU A 39 -5.67 4.34 -6.41
C LEU A 39 -5.34 4.56 -7.88
N MET A 40 -4.44 3.76 -8.46
CA MET A 40 -4.02 3.87 -9.85
C MET A 40 -4.10 2.52 -10.54
N TRP A 41 -4.38 2.54 -11.85
CA TRP A 41 -4.39 1.35 -12.71
C TRP A 41 -3.99 1.71 -14.13
N ASN A 42 -3.55 0.72 -14.89
CA ASN A 42 -3.20 0.85 -16.29
C ASN A 42 -4.36 0.38 -17.17
N SER A 43 -4.56 1.09 -18.29
CA SER A 43 -5.42 0.60 -19.37
C SER A 43 -4.77 -0.63 -20.02
N PRO A 44 -5.50 -1.72 -20.29
CA PRO A 44 -4.97 -2.89 -20.97
C PRO A 44 -4.72 -2.66 -22.47
N GLY A 45 -5.08 -1.51 -23.02
CA GLY A 45 -4.86 -1.13 -24.42
C GLY A 45 -5.34 0.29 -24.74
N ASP A 46 -5.28 0.66 -26.02
CA ASP A 46 -5.76 1.94 -26.53
C ASP A 46 -7.27 1.86 -26.87
N ASP A 47 -8.07 1.56 -25.86
CA ASP A 47 -9.51 1.42 -26.02
C ASP A 47 -10.21 2.78 -25.84
N ARG A 48 -10.39 3.47 -26.97
CA ARG A 48 -11.28 4.63 -27.05
C ARG A 48 -12.67 4.21 -26.56
N ASN A 49 -13.30 5.06 -25.74
CA ASN A 49 -14.62 4.85 -25.13
C ASN A 49 -14.70 3.83 -23.99
N VAL A 50 -13.57 3.45 -23.36
CA VAL A 50 -13.59 2.72 -22.09
C VAL A 50 -13.65 3.69 -20.91
N THR A 51 -14.58 3.42 -20.00
CA THR A 51 -14.69 4.08 -18.70
C THR A 51 -14.42 3.07 -17.60
N TYR A 52 -14.28 3.54 -16.36
CA TYR A 52 -13.93 2.69 -15.23
C TYR A 52 -14.89 2.90 -14.08
N THR A 53 -15.36 1.79 -13.51
CA THR A 53 -16.12 1.78 -12.26
C THR A 53 -15.19 1.38 -11.14
N VAL A 54 -15.16 2.19 -10.08
CA VAL A 54 -14.38 1.93 -8.86
C VAL A 54 -15.34 1.69 -7.70
N GLN A 55 -15.09 0.64 -6.93
CA GLN A 55 -15.82 0.34 -5.70
C GLN A 55 -14.86 0.05 -4.55
N TYR A 56 -15.37 0.13 -3.33
CA TYR A 56 -14.61 -0.19 -2.12
C TYR A 56 -15.43 -1.02 -1.13
N SER A 57 -14.75 -1.70 -0.22
CA SER A 57 -15.36 -2.46 0.86
C SER A 57 -14.47 -2.44 2.10
N SER A 58 -15.04 -2.54 3.29
CA SER A 58 -14.27 -2.51 4.55
C SER A 58 -13.68 -3.86 4.93
N ALA A 59 -14.19 -4.97 4.37
CA ALA A 59 -13.62 -6.30 4.54
C ALA A 59 -13.97 -7.23 3.36
N PRO A 60 -13.14 -8.27 3.09
CA PRO A 60 -13.49 -9.32 2.14
C PRO A 60 -14.83 -9.98 2.51
N GLY A 61 -15.83 -9.90 1.63
CA GLY A 61 -17.16 -10.47 1.84
C GLY A 61 -18.23 -9.47 2.31
N GLU A 62 -17.86 -8.22 2.59
CA GLU A 62 -18.84 -7.15 2.83
C GLU A 62 -19.40 -6.58 1.51
N LEU A 63 -20.44 -5.75 1.63
CA LEU A 63 -21.01 -5.00 0.52
C LEU A 63 -19.95 -4.06 -0.10
N TRP A 64 -20.10 -3.83 -1.39
CA TRP A 64 -19.24 -2.94 -2.16
C TRP A 64 -19.96 -1.63 -2.44
N ASP A 65 -19.35 -0.53 -2.02
CA ASP A 65 -19.85 0.82 -2.24
C ASP A 65 -19.16 1.47 -3.44
N SER A 66 -19.91 2.23 -4.24
CA SER A 66 -19.35 2.93 -5.40
C SER A 66 -18.56 4.17 -5.01
N MET A 67 -17.41 4.35 -5.65
CA MET A 67 -16.66 5.60 -5.63
C MET A 67 -17.16 6.54 -6.73
N THR A 68 -17.17 7.83 -6.43
CA THR A 68 -17.56 8.90 -7.36
C THR A 68 -16.40 9.88 -7.55
N GLY A 69 -16.30 10.51 -8.71
CA GLY A 69 -15.28 11.54 -8.98
C GLY A 69 -13.89 10.99 -9.30
N CYS A 70 -13.78 9.68 -9.60
CA CYS A 70 -12.54 9.12 -10.13
C CYS A 70 -12.27 9.68 -11.53
N SER A 71 -10.99 9.89 -11.83
CA SER A 71 -10.54 10.17 -13.20
C SER A 71 -10.30 8.86 -13.97
N GLN A 72 -9.85 8.94 -15.23
CA GLN A 72 -9.80 7.78 -16.12
C GLN A 72 -8.88 6.65 -15.62
N LEU A 73 -7.69 6.95 -15.07
CA LEU A 73 -6.71 5.94 -14.65
C LEU A 73 -6.31 6.04 -13.17
N GLN A 74 -6.96 6.93 -12.43
CA GLN A 74 -6.70 7.11 -11.02
C GLN A 74 -7.94 7.60 -10.27
N CYS A 75 -8.03 7.25 -8.99
CA CYS A 75 -9.06 7.73 -8.08
C CYS A 75 -8.43 8.23 -6.78
N ASP A 76 -8.65 9.51 -6.46
CA ASP A 76 -8.25 10.10 -5.19
C ASP A 76 -9.29 9.79 -4.12
N PHE A 77 -8.82 9.35 -2.95
CA PHE A 77 -9.64 9.00 -1.81
C PHE A 77 -9.19 9.67 -0.50
N ALA A 78 -8.37 10.72 -0.57
CA ALA A 78 -7.79 11.41 0.59
C ALA A 78 -8.81 11.96 1.60
N ALA A 79 -10.03 12.28 1.16
CA ALA A 79 -11.05 12.94 1.97
C ALA A 79 -11.86 12.01 2.91
N LYS A 80 -11.51 10.72 3.01
CA LYS A 80 -12.36 9.70 3.62
C LYS A 80 -11.53 8.69 4.43
N ASP A 81 -12.14 8.12 5.46
CA ASP A 81 -11.57 7.02 6.24
C ASP A 81 -11.57 5.72 5.40
N PHE A 82 -10.48 5.53 4.66
CA PHE A 82 -10.25 4.35 3.84
C PHE A 82 -9.19 3.42 4.41
N TYR A 83 -8.62 3.71 5.59
CA TYR A 83 -7.67 2.80 6.20
C TYR A 83 -8.33 1.42 6.42
N GLY A 84 -7.62 0.38 6.01
CA GLY A 84 -8.11 -0.99 6.09
C GLY A 84 -9.14 -1.39 5.02
N LYS A 85 -9.54 -0.49 4.12
CA LYS A 85 -10.48 -0.82 3.04
C LYS A 85 -9.75 -1.42 1.83
N VAL A 86 -10.48 -2.14 1.00
CA VAL A 86 -10.01 -2.72 -0.27
C VAL A 86 -10.80 -2.08 -1.40
N PHE A 87 -10.13 -1.77 -2.51
CA PHE A 87 -10.78 -1.29 -3.73
C PHE A 87 -10.92 -2.41 -4.76
N ARG A 88 -11.86 -2.21 -5.68
CA ARG A 88 -11.91 -2.96 -6.94
C ARG A 88 -12.25 -2.04 -8.09
N VAL A 89 -11.66 -2.33 -9.25
CA VAL A 89 -11.86 -1.56 -10.49
C VAL A 89 -12.22 -2.52 -11.61
N ARG A 90 -13.12 -2.09 -12.50
CA ARG A 90 -13.39 -2.79 -13.77
C ARG A 90 -13.54 -1.77 -14.90
N ALA A 91 -13.24 -2.22 -16.10
CA ALA A 91 -13.46 -1.45 -17.33
C ALA A 91 -14.89 -1.64 -17.83
N GLU A 92 -15.48 -0.60 -18.41
CA GLU A 92 -16.85 -0.55 -18.91
C GLU A 92 -16.85 0.03 -20.34
N ARG A 93 -17.61 -0.61 -21.23
CA ARG A 93 -17.87 -0.15 -22.60
C ARG A 93 -19.35 -0.34 -22.91
N GLY A 94 -20.12 0.75 -22.89
CA GLY A 94 -21.57 0.68 -23.00
C GLY A 94 -22.17 -0.20 -21.89
N ASN A 95 -22.80 -1.32 -22.27
CA ASN A 95 -23.39 -2.28 -21.33
C ASN A 95 -22.46 -3.46 -20.99
N LEU A 96 -21.23 -3.46 -21.52
CA LEU A 96 -20.26 -4.54 -21.32
C LEU A 96 -19.25 -4.14 -20.24
N SER A 97 -18.95 -5.09 -19.35
CA SER A 97 -18.02 -4.88 -18.24
C SER A 97 -16.95 -5.96 -18.22
N SER A 98 -15.71 -5.59 -17.90
CA SER A 98 -14.65 -6.55 -17.60
C SER A 98 -14.88 -7.23 -16.24
N ASP A 99 -14.07 -8.25 -15.96
CA ASP A 99 -13.90 -8.76 -14.61
C ASP A 99 -13.36 -7.68 -13.67
N TRP A 100 -13.68 -7.81 -12.38
CA TRP A 100 -13.15 -6.95 -11.33
C TRP A 100 -11.69 -7.27 -11.05
N GLN A 101 -10.90 -6.24 -10.80
CA GLN A 101 -9.53 -6.34 -10.32
C GLN A 101 -9.46 -5.66 -8.96
N GLN A 102 -8.92 -6.35 -7.96
CA GLN A 102 -8.87 -5.86 -6.58
C GLN A 102 -7.52 -5.22 -6.29
N SER A 103 -7.52 -4.21 -5.42
CA SER A 103 -6.30 -3.66 -4.85
C SER A 103 -5.86 -4.46 -3.62
N GLU A 104 -4.64 -4.20 -3.18
CA GLU A 104 -4.25 -4.46 -1.79
C GLU A 104 -5.08 -3.63 -0.81
N GLN A 105 -5.05 -4.00 0.46
CA GLN A 105 -5.69 -3.23 1.53
C GLN A 105 -4.98 -1.91 1.77
N VAL A 106 -5.73 -0.82 1.93
CA VAL A 106 -5.19 0.51 2.23
C VAL A 106 -4.48 0.51 3.58
N GLN A 107 -3.16 0.65 3.56
CA GLN A 107 -2.34 0.70 4.78
C GLN A 107 -2.15 2.13 5.31
N CYS A 108 -2.37 3.15 4.49
CA CYS A 108 -2.21 4.55 4.88
C CYS A 108 -2.92 5.47 3.89
N ILE A 109 -3.54 6.55 4.38
CA ILE A 109 -4.32 7.50 3.58
C ILE A 109 -3.61 8.85 3.37
N HIS A 110 -2.38 8.99 3.87
CA HIS A 110 -1.69 10.28 3.87
C HIS A 110 -0.53 10.33 2.87
N ILE A 111 -0.64 11.20 1.85
CA ILE A 111 0.28 11.28 0.70
C ILE A 111 1.76 11.24 1.09
N ASN A 112 2.15 11.97 2.13
CA ASN A 112 3.55 12.14 2.50
C ASN A 112 3.91 11.63 3.89
N THR A 113 3.04 10.90 4.60
CA THR A 113 3.22 10.67 6.05
C THR A 113 3.20 9.21 6.47
N CYS A 114 3.09 8.29 5.52
CA CYS A 114 2.94 6.85 5.74
C CYS A 114 4.16 6.15 6.36
N ALA A 115 5.24 6.86 6.71
CA ALA A 115 6.37 6.26 7.41
C ALA A 115 6.94 7.21 8.46
N PRO A 116 7.27 6.71 9.66
CA PRO A 116 7.86 7.53 10.71
C PRO A 116 9.30 7.93 10.37
N ILE A 117 9.79 8.98 11.03
CA ILE A 117 11.19 9.40 10.93
C ILE A 117 11.96 8.84 12.12
N ILE A 118 13.10 8.22 11.81
CA ILE A 118 14.08 7.70 12.79
C ILE A 118 15.40 8.46 12.67
N ASN A 119 15.91 8.88 13.83
CA ASN A 119 17.25 9.43 14.00
C ASN A 119 17.99 8.63 15.08
N LEU A 120 19.25 8.31 14.81
CA LEU A 120 20.12 7.59 15.72
C LEU A 120 21.28 8.50 16.13
N SER A 121 21.55 8.57 17.42
CA SER A 121 22.74 9.18 17.99
C SER A 121 23.39 8.25 19.01
N ILE A 122 24.70 8.38 19.20
CA ILE A 122 25.45 7.65 20.22
C ILE A 122 25.93 8.69 21.23
N VAL A 123 25.52 8.53 22.50
CA VAL A 123 25.88 9.43 23.59
C VAL A 123 26.37 8.58 24.76
N SER A 124 27.62 8.82 25.19
CA SER A 124 28.24 8.05 26.29
C SER A 124 28.12 6.53 26.07
N ASP A 125 28.51 6.08 24.88
CA ASP A 125 28.47 4.67 24.42
C ASP A 125 27.08 4.01 24.39
N LYS A 126 26.02 4.80 24.55
CA LYS A 126 24.64 4.33 24.46
C LYS A 126 23.99 4.78 23.16
N VAL A 127 23.27 3.86 22.52
CA VAL A 127 22.45 4.18 21.34
C VAL A 127 21.18 4.85 21.81
N GLN A 128 20.93 6.05 21.28
CA GLN A 128 19.71 6.82 21.47
C GLN A 128 18.95 6.90 20.16
N LEU A 129 17.68 6.53 20.19
CA LEU A 129 16.80 6.53 19.02
C LEU A 129 15.69 7.55 19.23
N GLN A 130 15.71 8.59 18.39
CA GLN A 130 14.63 9.56 18.34
C GLN A 130 13.65 9.20 17.24
N ARG A 131 12.37 9.22 17.59
CA ARG A 131 11.27 9.08 16.63
C ARG A 131 10.54 10.40 16.47
N LYS A 132 10.10 10.67 15.24
CA LYS A 132 9.27 11.84 14.93
C LYS A 132 8.16 11.43 13.97
N HIS A 133 6.99 12.02 14.17
CA HIS A 133 6.00 12.00 13.11
C HIS A 133 6.53 12.79 11.92
N ARG A 134 6.34 12.26 10.72
CA ARG A 134 6.67 12.99 9.49
C ARG A 134 5.75 14.20 9.28
N ASP A 135 4.51 14.07 9.76
CA ASP A 135 3.54 15.16 9.82
C ASP A 135 2.84 15.16 11.18
N SER A 136 2.76 16.35 11.78
CA SER A 136 2.06 16.60 13.03
C SER A 136 0.55 16.34 12.97
N SER A 137 -0.05 16.35 11.77
CA SER A 137 -1.48 16.09 11.55
C SER A 137 -1.92 14.72 12.05
N LEU A 138 -1.09 13.68 11.87
CA LEU A 138 -1.38 12.32 12.33
C LEU A 138 -1.72 12.25 13.83
N LYS A 139 -0.94 12.95 14.66
CA LYS A 139 -1.18 13.00 16.10
C LYS A 139 -2.45 13.79 16.43
N LYS A 140 -2.77 14.83 15.66
CA LYS A 140 -3.99 15.62 15.83
C LYS A 140 -5.25 14.82 15.46
N GLU A 141 -5.17 14.02 14.39
CA GLU A 141 -6.28 13.23 13.87
C GLU A 141 -6.54 11.98 14.72
N TYR A 142 -5.51 11.19 14.99
CA TYR A 142 -5.66 9.89 15.66
C TYR A 142 -5.36 9.93 17.16
N GLY A 143 -4.83 11.04 17.68
CA GLY A 143 -4.54 11.18 19.11
C GLY A 143 -3.60 10.09 19.63
N GLY A 144 -4.01 9.43 20.72
CA GLY A 144 -3.26 8.32 21.32
C GLY A 144 -3.40 6.98 20.58
N HIS A 145 -4.23 6.90 19.54
CA HIS A 145 -4.44 5.65 18.79
C HIS A 145 -3.37 5.40 17.74
N ILE A 146 -2.61 6.43 17.34
CA ILE A 146 -1.41 6.30 16.51
C ILE A 146 -0.17 6.25 17.41
N THR A 147 0.51 5.11 17.46
CA THR A 147 1.72 4.92 18.27
C THR A 147 2.88 4.48 17.38
N PHE A 148 4.06 4.35 17.98
CA PHE A 148 5.25 3.85 17.31
C PHE A 148 5.65 2.51 17.92
N ARG A 149 6.16 1.60 17.08
CA ARG A 149 6.81 0.35 17.50
C ARG A 149 8.24 0.36 17.03
N LEU A 150 9.20 0.17 17.94
CA LEU A 150 10.61 0.00 17.59
C LEU A 150 10.89 -1.49 17.33
N LEU A 151 11.41 -1.80 16.16
CA LEU A 151 11.97 -3.10 15.81
C LEU A 151 13.49 -2.98 15.67
N TYR A 152 14.22 -3.94 16.23
CA TYR A 152 15.67 -4.02 16.09
C TYR A 152 16.18 -5.46 16.05
N TRP A 153 17.32 -5.68 15.41
CA TRP A 153 17.92 -7.01 15.26
C TRP A 153 19.41 -6.92 14.96
N LYS A 154 20.15 -8.00 15.22
CA LYS A 154 21.54 -8.14 14.76
C LYS A 154 21.57 -8.35 13.25
N THR A 155 22.51 -7.71 12.56
CA THR A 155 22.66 -7.91 11.10
C THR A 155 22.92 -9.37 10.71
N THR A 156 23.54 -10.15 11.59
CA THR A 156 23.79 -11.58 11.42
C THR A 156 22.55 -12.47 11.62
N SER A 157 21.45 -11.90 12.11
CA SER A 157 20.22 -12.62 12.45
C SER A 157 18.97 -11.82 12.07
N PRO A 158 18.74 -11.53 10.77
CA PRO A 158 17.68 -10.63 10.30
C PRO A 158 16.25 -11.10 10.60
N ASN A 159 16.07 -12.39 10.87
CA ASN A 159 14.77 -12.98 11.24
C ASN A 159 14.49 -12.92 12.75
N ASP A 160 15.49 -12.59 13.57
CA ASP A 160 15.36 -12.48 15.03
C ASP A 160 15.11 -11.02 15.42
N LYS A 161 13.94 -10.52 15.05
CA LYS A 161 13.51 -9.14 15.33
C LYS A 161 12.98 -9.03 16.75
N GLN A 162 13.57 -8.13 17.50
CA GLN A 162 13.16 -7.76 18.84
C GLN A 162 12.30 -6.50 18.79
N GLU A 163 11.34 -6.40 19.70
CA GLU A 163 10.46 -5.25 19.86
C GLU A 163 10.77 -4.53 21.16
N ASN A 164 10.87 -3.19 21.11
CA ASN A 164 10.98 -2.36 22.30
C ASN A 164 9.73 -1.48 22.45
N ASN A 165 9.06 -1.64 23.58
CA ASN A 165 7.79 -0.97 23.92
C ASN A 165 7.98 0.32 24.75
N GLU A 166 9.20 0.85 24.83
CA GLU A 166 9.48 2.05 25.61
C GLU A 166 8.82 3.30 24.99
N TYR A 167 8.07 4.03 25.82
CA TYR A 167 7.32 5.21 25.39
C TYR A 167 8.14 6.50 25.41
N THR A 168 9.35 6.50 25.97
CA THR A 168 10.24 7.68 26.05
C THR A 168 10.74 8.10 24.67
N ASN A 169 11.06 9.37 24.46
CA ASN A 169 11.65 9.86 23.22
C ASN A 169 12.73 10.92 23.56
N PRO A 170 14.03 10.64 23.38
CA PRO A 170 14.61 9.44 22.77
C PRO A 170 14.42 8.16 23.58
N ILE A 171 14.40 7.01 22.90
CA ILE A 171 14.56 5.68 23.49
C ILE A 171 16.05 5.43 23.71
N ILE A 172 16.43 4.92 24.88
CA ILE A 172 17.82 4.61 25.22
C ILE A 172 18.00 3.08 25.22
N MET A 173 18.80 2.57 24.29
CA MET A 173 19.08 1.14 24.19
C MET A 173 20.18 0.77 25.19
N ASN A 174 19.84 -0.05 26.20
CA ASN A 174 20.81 -0.48 27.23
C ASN A 174 21.37 -1.89 26.97
N ASP A 175 20.62 -2.76 26.29
CA ASP A 175 20.92 -4.20 26.24
C ASP A 175 21.52 -4.64 24.89
N LEU A 176 22.27 -3.75 24.25
CA LEU A 176 22.94 -4.05 22.98
C LEU A 176 24.37 -4.52 23.22
N GLU A 177 24.71 -5.67 22.62
CA GLU A 177 26.08 -6.20 22.67
C GLU A 177 27.09 -5.24 22.01
N PRO A 178 28.15 -4.83 22.74
CA PRO A 178 29.23 -4.03 22.18
C PRO A 178 29.97 -4.75 21.03
N GLY A 179 30.45 -4.00 20.03
CA GLY A 179 31.15 -4.53 18.86
C GLY A 179 30.28 -5.32 17.88
N LYS A 180 28.95 -5.29 18.05
CA LYS A 180 28.00 -5.94 17.13
C LYS A 180 27.27 -4.92 16.28
N ASN A 181 26.87 -5.34 15.08
CA ASN A 181 26.07 -4.52 14.19
C ASN A 181 24.58 -4.80 14.39
N TYR A 182 23.82 -3.75 14.67
CA TYR A 182 22.36 -3.80 14.82
C TYR A 182 21.68 -2.92 13.79
N CYS A 183 20.50 -3.33 13.34
CA CYS A 183 19.60 -2.50 12.55
C CYS A 183 18.37 -2.11 13.36
N PHE A 184 17.83 -0.92 13.08
CA PHE A 184 16.71 -0.31 13.79
C PHE A 184 15.69 0.26 12.80
N GLN A 185 14.41 0.10 13.13
CA GLN A 185 13.30 0.59 12.32
C GLN A 185 12.10 0.90 13.20
N PHE A 186 11.38 1.99 12.93
CA PHE A 186 10.10 2.28 13.56
C PHE A 186 8.94 1.97 12.61
N ASP A 187 7.88 1.39 13.16
CA ASP A 187 6.58 1.30 12.49
C ASP A 187 5.60 2.25 13.16
N TYR A 188 4.61 2.75 12.41
CA TYR A 188 3.40 3.26 13.04
C TYR A 188 2.42 2.13 13.32
N LEU A 189 1.72 2.25 14.44
CA LEU A 189 0.58 1.39 14.76
C LEU A 189 -0.67 2.26 14.94
N TYR A 190 -1.73 1.98 14.19
CA TYR A 190 -3.05 2.53 14.41
C TYR A 190 -3.95 1.45 15.03
N PHE A 191 -4.45 1.67 16.25
CA PHE A 191 -5.15 0.64 17.03
C PHE A 191 -4.39 -0.72 17.06
N HIS A 192 -3.07 -0.65 17.29
CA HIS A 192 -2.16 -1.80 17.33
C HIS A 192 -1.95 -2.54 16.00
N LYS A 193 -2.50 -2.04 14.88
CA LYS A 193 -2.27 -2.57 13.54
C LYS A 193 -1.26 -1.71 12.78
N PRO A 194 -0.40 -2.30 11.92
CA PRO A 194 0.52 -1.53 11.10
C PRO A 194 -0.19 -0.43 10.32
N TYR A 195 0.39 0.77 10.32
CA TYR A 195 -0.10 1.93 9.56
C TYR A 195 0.99 2.44 8.63
N GLY A 196 0.79 2.22 7.34
CA GLY A 196 1.74 2.58 6.30
C GLY A 196 2.99 1.71 6.30
N ASN A 197 4.08 2.31 5.83
CA ASN A 197 5.36 1.68 5.68
C ASN A 197 6.24 1.88 6.93
N PRO A 198 7.13 0.93 7.21
CA PRO A 198 8.19 1.14 8.18
C PRO A 198 9.07 2.36 7.85
N SER A 199 9.75 2.93 8.85
CA SER A 199 10.75 3.96 8.63
C SER A 199 11.88 3.45 7.75
N ARG A 200 12.76 4.36 7.31
CA ARG A 200 14.08 3.93 6.79
C ARG A 200 14.77 3.02 7.80
N LEU A 201 15.51 2.05 7.29
CA LEU A 201 16.37 1.18 8.10
C LEU A 201 17.67 1.93 8.43
N ILE A 202 18.08 1.93 9.69
CA ILE A 202 19.40 2.41 10.11
C ILE A 202 20.15 1.25 10.75
N CYS A 203 21.32 0.91 10.21
CA CYS A 203 22.21 -0.08 10.81
C CYS A 203 23.47 0.57 11.34
N LYS A 204 23.92 0.15 12.52
CA LYS A 204 25.09 0.72 13.19
C LYS A 204 25.79 -0.33 14.04
N GLU A 205 27.12 -0.26 14.04
CA GLU A 205 27.96 -0.98 14.99
C GLU A 205 27.90 -0.30 16.36
N ILE A 206 27.70 -1.10 17.41
CA ILE A 206 27.62 -0.63 18.78
C ILE A 206 29.04 -0.42 19.30
N PRO A 207 29.39 0.77 19.82
CA PRO A 207 30.71 1.03 20.35
C PRO A 207 31.10 0.00 21.42
N GLU A 208 32.37 -0.37 21.44
CA GLU A 208 32.91 -1.13 22.55
C GLU A 208 32.88 -0.25 23.81
N THR A 209 32.37 -0.80 24.91
CA THR A 209 32.50 -0.13 26.20
C THR A 209 33.94 -0.29 26.67
N CYS A 210 34.70 0.81 26.67
CA CYS A 210 36.01 0.84 27.29
C CYS A 210 35.86 0.60 28.80
N LYS A 211 36.02 -0.65 29.23
CA LYS A 211 36.23 -0.95 30.64
C LYS A 211 37.63 -0.43 31.00
N LEU A 212 37.70 0.74 31.61
CA LEU A 212 38.90 1.14 32.34
C LEU A 212 39.13 0.04 33.39
N SER A 213 40.21 -0.70 33.25
CA SER A 213 40.68 -1.58 34.32
C SER A 213 40.95 -0.68 35.53
N GLU A 214 40.06 -0.70 36.52
CA GLU A 214 40.37 -0.29 37.88
C GLU A 214 41.44 -1.27 38.40
N GLY A 215 42.68 -1.00 38.02
CA GLY A 215 43.86 -1.61 38.60
C GLY A 215 43.96 -1.15 40.05
N TYR A 216 43.84 -2.13 40.95
CA TYR A 216 44.10 -1.99 42.38
C TYR A 216 45.43 -1.28 42.61
N VAL A 217 45.41 -0.24 43.46
CA VAL A 217 46.60 0.33 44.11
C VAL A 217 46.95 -0.51 45.33
#